data_AF-A0A556N613-F1
#
_entry.id   AF-A0A556N613-F1
#
_cell.length_a   1.000
_cell.length_b   1.000
_cell.length_c   1.000
_cell.angle_alpha   90.00
_cell.angle_beta   90.00
_cell.angle_gamma   90.00
#
_symmetry.space_group_name_H-M   'P 1'
#
loop_
_entity.id
_entity.type
_entity.pdbx_description
1 polymer ?
#
loop_
_entity_poly.entity_id
_entity_poly.type
_entity_poly.pdbx_seq_one_letter_code
_entity_poly.pdbx_strand_id
1 'polypeptide(L)'
;MNRKIISHTADYIKRQAKSIKKKEGITHVEALDKSAVLCGYHNWSHFLNKDKQSSPSAPPDYKQSNTMNPYRKLLVAGINELLNNSQISLDGKNENFSQSGHIITNLFGHTSAIMWTDIGFEELRISVWWKYDHSLHPQANLTGSSREKFTLEKPLAKRQHYKKFVGVVASGWLERKDGKYIQGEKNRAIFEVYTRKGEKEVLERIPDPMPNGFKPEGKFRF
;
A
#
# COMPACT_ATOMS: atom_id res chain seq x y z
N MET A 1 45.84 -1.42 19.36
CA MET A 1 45.67 -1.10 17.93
C MET A 1 44.21 -0.73 17.68
N ASN A 2 43.91 0.54 17.44
CA ASN A 2 42.56 1.00 17.12
C ASN A 2 42.22 0.62 15.68
N ARG A 3 41.47 -0.48 15.48
CA ARG A 3 40.92 -0.82 14.16
C ARG A 3 39.72 0.08 13.89
N LYS A 4 39.88 0.99 12.93
CA LYS A 4 38.82 1.86 12.42
C LYS A 4 37.75 0.97 11.79
N ILE A 5 36.56 0.91 12.39
CA ILE A 5 35.45 0.08 11.90
C ILE A 5 34.91 0.73 10.63
N ILE A 6 35.01 0.03 9.50
CA ILE A 6 34.37 0.45 8.25
C ILE A 6 32.94 -0.12 8.27
N SER A 7 31.92 0.73 8.09
CA SER A 7 30.53 0.26 8.11
C SER A 7 30.24 -0.59 6.87
N HIS A 8 30.13 -1.91 7.06
CA HIS A 8 29.76 -2.85 6.01
C HIS A 8 28.40 -3.48 6.31
N THR A 9 27.57 -3.66 5.29
CA THR A 9 26.27 -4.32 5.44
C THR A 9 26.41 -5.82 5.65
N ALA A 10 25.42 -6.44 6.30
CA ALA A 10 25.40 -7.89 6.52
C ALA A 10 25.57 -8.69 5.21
N ASP A 11 25.01 -8.18 4.11
CA ASP A 11 25.11 -8.81 2.78
C ASP A 11 26.51 -8.72 2.17
N TYR A 12 27.29 -7.70 2.53
CA TYR A 12 28.70 -7.61 2.14
C TYR A 12 29.51 -8.72 2.84
N ILE A 13 29.38 -8.84 4.16
CA ILE A 13 30.11 -9.83 4.97
C ILE A 13 29.73 -11.27 4.54
N LYS A 14 28.45 -11.53 4.26
CA LYS A 14 27.97 -12.84 3.76
C LYS A 14 28.54 -13.18 2.37
N ARG A 15 28.65 -12.21 1.47
CA ARG A 15 29.25 -12.44 0.14
C ARG A 15 30.73 -12.75 0.24
N GLN A 16 31.45 -12.03 1.10
CA GLN A 16 32.86 -12.29 1.35
C GLN A 16 33.08 -13.66 2.02
N ALA A 17 32.22 -14.06 2.96
CA ALA A 17 32.26 -15.40 3.58
C ALA A 17 32.10 -16.53 2.55
N LYS A 18 31.26 -16.36 1.52
CA LYS A 18 31.13 -17.36 0.43
C LYS A 18 32.45 -17.56 -0.34
N SER A 19 33.20 -16.49 -0.56
CA SER A 19 34.51 -16.55 -1.23
C SER A 19 35.56 -17.24 -0.34
N ILE A 20 35.61 -16.89 0.95
CA ILE A 20 36.53 -17.48 1.94
C ILE A 20 36.26 -18.98 2.12
N LYS A 21 34.99 -19.37 2.25
CA LYS A 21 34.57 -20.78 2.34
C LYS A 21 35.11 -21.60 1.18
N LYS A 22 34.99 -21.09 -0.05
CA LYS A 22 35.45 -21.77 -1.27
C LYS A 22 36.97 -21.83 -1.37
N LYS A 23 37.68 -20.79 -0.93
CA LYS A 23 39.14 -20.70 -1.01
C LYS A 23 39.85 -21.55 0.05
N GLU A 24 39.30 -21.60 1.25
CA GLU A 24 39.96 -22.20 2.42
C GLU A 24 39.36 -23.55 2.82
N GLY A 25 38.27 -23.99 2.17
CA GLY A 25 37.65 -25.29 2.43
C GLY A 25 37.00 -25.43 3.81
N ILE A 26 36.78 -24.30 4.50
CA ILE A 26 36.23 -24.27 5.87
C ILE A 26 34.70 -24.31 5.90
N THR A 27 34.13 -24.45 7.09
CA THR A 27 32.68 -24.39 7.27
C THR A 27 32.15 -22.96 7.02
N HIS A 28 30.85 -22.85 6.73
CA HIS A 28 30.23 -21.55 6.48
C HIS A 28 30.25 -20.63 7.71
N VAL A 29 30.15 -21.20 8.92
CA VAL A 29 30.18 -20.44 10.17
C VAL A 29 31.56 -19.83 10.40
N GLU A 30 32.62 -20.62 10.24
CA GLU A 30 34.00 -20.14 10.35
C GLU A 30 34.32 -19.08 9.29
N ALA A 31 33.79 -19.24 8.08
CA ALA A 31 33.94 -18.25 7.01
C ALA A 31 33.24 -16.92 7.33
N LEU A 32 32.10 -16.95 8.02
CA LEU A 32 31.41 -15.74 8.50
C LEU A 32 32.21 -15.03 9.58
N ASP A 33 32.79 -15.77 10.53
CA ASP A 33 33.63 -15.20 11.57
C ASP A 33 34.88 -14.54 11.00
N LYS A 34 35.59 -15.23 10.08
CA LYS A 34 36.74 -14.66 9.37
C LYS A 34 36.37 -13.40 8.58
N SER A 35 35.24 -13.44 7.87
CA SER A 35 34.73 -12.29 7.12
C SER A 35 34.41 -11.10 8.03
N ALA A 36 33.78 -11.34 9.19
CA ALA A 36 33.49 -10.31 10.18
C ALA A 36 34.78 -9.72 10.78
N VAL A 37 35.80 -10.55 11.04
CA VAL A 37 37.11 -10.10 11.52
C VAL A 37 37.83 -9.20 10.50
N LEU A 38 37.77 -9.55 9.21
CA LEU A 38 38.31 -8.72 8.13
C LEU A 38 37.62 -7.35 8.06
N CYS A 39 36.34 -7.29 8.41
CA CYS A 39 35.57 -6.04 8.47
C CYS A 39 35.74 -5.26 9.80
N GLY A 40 36.64 -5.69 10.69
CA GLY A 40 36.95 -5.00 11.94
C GLY A 40 36.07 -5.39 13.13
N TYR A 41 35.30 -6.47 13.05
CA TYR A 41 34.52 -7.03 14.16
C TYR A 41 35.29 -8.17 14.85
N HIS A 42 34.85 -8.63 16.03
CA HIS A 42 35.49 -9.77 16.70
C HIS A 42 35.08 -11.13 16.12
N ASN A 43 33.82 -11.25 15.71
CA ASN A 43 33.23 -12.43 15.06
C ASN A 43 31.86 -12.04 14.47
N TRP A 44 31.18 -12.97 13.81
CA TRP A 44 29.88 -12.73 13.18
C TRP A 44 28.81 -12.33 14.21
N SER A 45 28.81 -12.94 15.39
CA SER A 45 27.89 -12.60 16.48
C SER A 45 28.11 -11.17 16.99
N HIS A 46 29.37 -10.72 17.10
CA HIS A 46 29.73 -9.35 17.46
C HIS A 46 29.26 -8.36 16.40
N PHE A 47 29.38 -8.70 15.12
CA PHE A 47 28.77 -7.92 14.04
C PHE A 47 27.25 -7.82 14.21
N LEU A 48 26.54 -8.93 14.40
CA LEU A 48 25.08 -8.93 14.57
C LEU A 48 24.62 -8.14 15.80
N ASN A 49 25.35 -8.24 16.91
CA ASN A 49 25.03 -7.49 18.12
C ASN A 49 25.31 -5.99 17.95
N LYS A 50 26.38 -5.62 17.24
CA LYS A 50 26.62 -4.22 16.89
C LYS A 50 25.61 -3.68 15.88
N ASP A 51 25.22 -4.45 14.87
CA ASP A 51 24.22 -4.06 13.87
C ASP A 51 22.83 -3.85 14.53
N LYS A 52 22.50 -4.68 15.53
CA LYS A 52 21.34 -4.47 16.40
C LYS A 52 21.43 -3.20 17.25
N GLN A 53 22.63 -2.79 17.66
CA GLN A 53 22.86 -1.59 18.48
C GLN A 53 23.08 -0.31 17.65
N SER A 54 23.50 -0.43 16.38
CA SER A 54 23.65 0.69 15.44
C SER A 54 22.43 0.90 14.55
N SER A 55 21.45 0.00 14.61
CA SER A 55 20.07 0.35 14.30
C SER A 55 19.67 1.45 15.28
N PRO A 56 19.17 2.62 14.84
CA PRO A 56 18.69 3.63 15.77
C PRO A 56 17.73 2.94 16.73
N SER A 57 17.99 3.11 18.03
CA SER A 57 17.03 2.81 19.09
C SER A 57 15.66 3.22 18.57
N ALA A 58 14.75 2.26 18.49
CA ALA A 58 13.38 2.51 18.08
C ALA A 58 12.89 3.79 18.77
N PRO A 59 12.19 4.70 18.07
CA PRO A 59 11.58 5.84 18.72
C PRO A 59 10.79 5.36 19.94
N PRO A 60 10.78 6.14 21.03
CA PRO A 60 10.09 5.74 22.25
C PRO A 60 8.63 5.47 21.90
N ASP A 61 8.12 4.32 22.35
CA ASP A 61 6.80 3.78 22.00
C ASP A 61 6.58 3.52 20.49
N TYR A 62 7.05 2.38 19.99
CA TYR A 62 6.25 1.64 19.00
C TYR A 62 5.08 0.97 19.75
N LYS A 63 4.20 1.79 20.34
CA LYS A 63 2.80 1.41 20.43
C LYS A 63 2.43 1.01 19.01
N GLN A 64 1.84 -0.18 18.80
CA GLN A 64 1.10 -0.44 17.58
C GLN A 64 0.19 0.77 17.39
N SER A 65 0.55 1.70 16.50
CA SER A 65 -0.30 2.83 16.23
C SER A 65 -1.57 2.20 15.69
N ASN A 66 -2.69 2.53 16.30
CA ASN A 66 -4.03 2.08 15.88
C ASN A 66 -4.42 2.77 14.55
N THR A 67 -3.44 2.93 13.66
CA THR A 67 -3.48 3.69 12.42
C THR A 67 -4.07 2.82 11.34
N MET A 68 -5.02 3.42 10.62
CA MET A 68 -5.76 2.79 9.55
C MET A 68 -4.83 2.24 8.47
N ASN A 69 -5.20 1.09 7.92
CA ASN A 69 -4.52 0.54 6.75
C ASN A 69 -4.42 1.60 5.62
N PRO A 70 -3.26 1.79 4.97
CA PRO A 70 -3.08 2.82 3.95
C PRO A 70 -4.05 2.76 2.77
N TYR A 71 -4.45 1.55 2.35
CA TYR A 71 -5.40 1.38 1.25
C TYR A 71 -6.84 1.64 1.72
N ARG A 72 -7.16 1.21 2.94
CA ARG A 72 -8.44 1.50 3.59
C ARG A 72 -8.63 2.99 3.82
N LYS A 73 -7.56 3.70 4.19
CA LYS A 73 -7.50 5.16 4.27
C LYS A 73 -7.91 5.84 2.97
N LEU A 74 -7.39 5.36 1.83
CA LEU A 74 -7.83 5.84 0.52
C LEU A 74 -9.31 5.54 0.25
N LEU A 75 -9.78 4.34 0.59
CA LEU A 75 -11.19 3.98 0.41
C LEU A 75 -12.11 4.86 1.27
N VAL A 76 -11.76 5.11 2.54
CA VAL A 76 -12.52 6.01 3.43
C VAL A 76 -12.57 7.42 2.85
N ALA A 77 -11.43 7.96 2.42
CA ALA A 77 -11.38 9.29 1.81
C ALA A 77 -12.22 9.36 0.52
N GLY A 78 -12.15 8.32 -0.32
CA GLY A 78 -12.96 8.24 -1.54
C GLY A 78 -14.46 8.15 -1.25
N ILE A 79 -14.87 7.36 -0.26
CA ILE A 79 -16.29 7.24 0.14
C ILE A 79 -16.79 8.55 0.73
N ASN A 80 -16.01 9.21 1.59
CA ASN A 80 -16.37 10.53 2.14
C ASN A 80 -16.62 11.53 1.01
N GLU A 81 -15.76 11.55 -0.01
CA GLU A 81 -15.88 12.43 -1.15
C GLU A 81 -17.14 12.14 -1.99
N LEU A 82 -17.47 10.86 -2.19
CA LEU A 82 -18.72 10.47 -2.85
C LEU A 82 -19.96 10.89 -2.05
N LEU A 83 -19.94 10.74 -0.72
CA LEU A 83 -21.04 11.15 0.16
C LEU A 83 -21.21 12.67 0.18
N ASN A 84 -20.12 13.41 0.34
CA ASN A 84 -20.13 14.87 0.37
C ASN A 84 -20.66 15.46 -0.94
N ASN A 85 -20.34 14.83 -2.07
CA ASN A 85 -20.81 15.23 -3.40
C ASN A 85 -22.18 14.61 -3.77
N SER A 86 -22.86 13.98 -2.82
CA SER A 86 -24.16 13.31 -3.03
C SER A 86 -24.18 12.34 -4.23
N GLN A 87 -23.06 11.66 -4.47
CA GLN A 87 -22.93 10.65 -5.54
C GLN A 87 -23.44 9.28 -5.10
N ILE A 88 -23.37 9.01 -3.80
CA ILE A 88 -23.89 7.79 -3.17
C ILE A 88 -24.62 8.14 -1.87
N SER A 89 -25.41 7.20 -1.37
CA SER A 89 -25.99 7.26 -0.02
C SER A 89 -25.60 6.02 0.79
N LEU A 90 -25.53 6.16 2.10
CA LEU A 90 -25.42 5.03 3.04
C LEU A 90 -26.78 4.37 3.31
N ASP A 91 -27.88 5.00 2.94
CA ASP A 91 -29.24 4.49 3.15
C ASP A 91 -29.68 3.72 1.90
N GLY A 92 -29.16 2.51 1.78
CA GLY A 92 -29.63 1.50 0.83
C GLY A 92 -29.83 1.93 -0.64
N LYS A 93 -30.57 1.15 -1.42
CA LYS A 93 -30.86 1.45 -2.81
C LYS A 93 -31.91 2.55 -2.86
N ASN A 94 -31.57 3.62 -3.56
CA ASN A 94 -32.40 4.80 -3.69
C ASN A 94 -32.35 5.25 -5.15
N GLU A 95 -33.51 5.40 -5.79
CA GLU A 95 -33.65 5.72 -7.22
C GLU A 95 -33.05 7.07 -7.60
N ASN A 96 -32.80 7.95 -6.62
CA ASN A 96 -32.15 9.23 -6.83
C ASN A 96 -30.64 9.12 -7.08
N PHE A 97 -30.02 7.97 -6.82
CA PHE A 97 -28.58 7.77 -6.99
C PHE A 97 -28.29 6.80 -8.14
N SER A 98 -27.27 7.12 -8.93
CA SER A 98 -26.82 6.24 -10.00
C SER A 98 -26.26 4.93 -9.43
N GLN A 99 -26.66 3.80 -10.03
CA GLN A 99 -26.16 2.47 -9.68
C GLN A 99 -24.66 2.34 -9.93
N SER A 100 -24.08 3.14 -10.82
CA SER A 100 -22.63 3.18 -11.02
C SER A 100 -22.19 4.54 -11.50
N GLY A 101 -20.92 4.85 -11.30
CA GLY A 101 -20.36 6.10 -11.77
C GLY A 101 -18.91 6.26 -11.40
N HIS A 102 -18.37 7.40 -11.79
CA HIS A 102 -17.04 7.82 -11.41
C HIS A 102 -16.99 9.34 -11.25
N ILE A 103 -16.05 9.80 -10.45
CA ILE A 103 -15.64 11.20 -10.38
C ILE A 103 -14.12 11.29 -10.43
N ILE A 104 -13.62 12.40 -10.96
CA ILE A 104 -12.21 12.81 -10.83
C ILE A 104 -12.17 13.96 -9.84
N THR A 105 -11.42 13.81 -8.76
CA THR A 105 -11.33 14.79 -7.67
C THR A 105 -9.95 14.75 -7.02
N ASN A 106 -9.72 15.54 -5.98
CA ASN A 106 -8.48 15.58 -5.23
C ASN A 106 -8.61 14.82 -3.91
N LEU A 107 -7.82 13.77 -3.74
CA LEU A 107 -7.65 13.09 -2.45
C LEU A 107 -6.23 13.30 -1.95
N PHE A 108 -6.08 13.81 -0.73
CA PHE A 108 -4.78 14.08 -0.11
C PHE A 108 -3.85 14.94 -1.00
N GLY A 109 -4.40 15.95 -1.66
CA GLY A 109 -3.66 16.87 -2.54
C GLY A 109 -3.30 16.32 -3.92
N HIS A 110 -3.86 15.18 -4.32
CA HIS A 110 -3.57 14.57 -5.62
C HIS A 110 -4.83 14.19 -6.39
N THR A 111 -4.80 14.44 -7.70
CA THR A 111 -5.81 13.97 -8.65
C THR A 111 -6.03 12.48 -8.49
N SER A 112 -7.30 12.10 -8.36
CA SER A 112 -7.73 10.75 -8.07
C SER A 112 -9.00 10.43 -8.84
N ALA A 113 -9.08 9.22 -9.38
CA ALA A 113 -10.34 8.69 -9.89
C ALA A 113 -11.00 7.86 -8.80
N ILE A 114 -12.30 8.08 -8.57
CA ILE A 114 -13.10 7.30 -7.63
C ILE A 114 -14.28 6.74 -8.41
N MET A 115 -14.50 5.43 -8.31
CA MET A 115 -15.60 4.76 -8.99
C MET A 115 -16.43 3.98 -7.98
N TRP A 116 -17.73 3.90 -8.25
CA TRP A 116 -18.66 3.07 -7.49
C TRP A 116 -19.53 2.24 -8.42
N THR A 117 -19.97 1.09 -7.94
CA THR A 117 -20.89 0.21 -8.65
C THR A 117 -21.71 -0.57 -7.63
N ASP A 118 -23.03 -0.52 -7.77
CA ASP A 118 -24.00 -1.39 -7.10
C ASP A 118 -23.76 -2.82 -7.57
N ILE A 119 -23.45 -3.71 -6.61
CA ILE A 119 -23.23 -5.14 -6.85
C ILE A 119 -24.37 -5.99 -6.29
N GLY A 120 -25.49 -5.35 -5.91
CA GLY A 120 -26.62 -5.98 -5.23
C GLY A 120 -26.45 -6.04 -3.71
N PHE A 121 -27.48 -6.57 -3.04
CA PHE A 121 -27.49 -6.80 -1.59
C PHE A 121 -27.12 -5.58 -0.72
N GLU A 122 -27.40 -4.38 -1.21
CA GLU A 122 -27.03 -3.12 -0.57
C GLU A 122 -25.53 -2.88 -0.42
N GLU A 123 -24.74 -3.49 -1.30
CA GLU A 123 -23.30 -3.33 -1.34
C GLU A 123 -22.87 -2.52 -2.55
N LEU A 124 -21.91 -1.61 -2.32
CA LEU A 124 -21.22 -0.90 -3.39
C LEU A 124 -19.78 -1.41 -3.48
N ARG A 125 -19.34 -1.77 -4.68
CA ARG A 125 -17.91 -1.83 -4.98
C ARG A 125 -17.40 -0.40 -5.11
N ILE A 126 -16.40 -0.05 -4.31
CA ILE A 126 -15.69 1.23 -4.38
C ILE A 126 -14.26 0.99 -4.86
N SER A 127 -13.80 1.79 -5.80
CA SER A 127 -12.44 1.74 -6.34
C SER A 127 -11.83 3.14 -6.36
N VAL A 128 -10.59 3.26 -5.89
CA VAL A 128 -9.86 4.52 -5.83
C VAL A 128 -8.52 4.37 -6.56
N TRP A 129 -8.28 5.24 -7.53
CA TRP A 129 -7.01 5.39 -8.23
C TRP A 129 -6.36 6.71 -7.80
N TRP A 130 -5.43 6.63 -6.86
CA TRP A 130 -4.78 7.79 -6.27
C TRP A 130 -3.53 8.21 -7.05
N LYS A 131 -3.26 9.52 -7.14
CA LYS A 131 -2.23 10.11 -8.03
C LYS A 131 -2.42 9.66 -9.48
N TYR A 132 -3.67 9.73 -9.93
CA TYR A 132 -4.05 9.40 -11.29
C TYR A 132 -3.77 10.58 -12.23
N ASP A 133 -3.08 10.29 -13.32
CA ASP A 133 -2.81 11.22 -14.41
C ASP A 133 -3.40 10.67 -15.70
N HIS A 134 -4.54 11.24 -16.12
CA HIS A 134 -5.22 10.80 -17.34
C HIS A 134 -4.36 10.99 -18.58
N SER A 135 -3.51 12.03 -18.64
CA SER A 135 -2.69 12.34 -19.82
C SER A 135 -1.64 11.25 -20.11
N LEU A 136 -1.20 10.55 -19.06
CA LEU A 136 -0.25 9.45 -19.15
C LEU A 136 -0.92 8.08 -19.27
N HIS A 137 -2.26 8.03 -19.25
CA HIS A 137 -3.01 6.79 -19.41
C HIS A 137 -2.85 6.27 -20.85
N PRO A 138 -2.43 5.00 -21.07
CA PRO A 138 -2.20 4.46 -22.42
C PRO A 138 -3.43 4.52 -23.34
N GLN A 139 -4.61 4.66 -22.74
CA GLN A 139 -5.89 4.71 -23.44
C GLN A 139 -6.62 6.05 -23.32
N ALA A 140 -5.93 7.12 -22.90
CA ALA A 140 -6.53 8.45 -22.69
C ALA A 140 -7.21 9.00 -23.95
N ASN A 141 -6.51 8.89 -25.08
CA ASN A 141 -6.91 9.48 -26.36
C ASN A 141 -7.54 8.45 -27.31
N LEU A 142 -7.83 7.24 -26.83
CA LEU A 142 -8.49 6.21 -27.64
C LEU A 142 -10.00 6.46 -27.67
N THR A 143 -10.67 5.85 -28.63
CA THR A 143 -12.12 5.93 -28.83
C THR A 143 -12.78 4.56 -28.66
N GLY A 144 -14.11 4.55 -28.54
CA GLY A 144 -14.90 3.32 -28.47
C GLY A 144 -14.63 2.48 -27.22
N SER A 145 -14.54 1.15 -27.40
CA SER A 145 -14.27 0.18 -26.33
C SER A 145 -12.84 0.26 -25.79
N SER A 146 -11.93 0.88 -26.52
CA SER A 146 -10.52 1.00 -26.13
C SER A 146 -10.26 2.22 -25.27
N ARG A 147 -11.24 3.09 -25.04
CA ARG A 147 -11.13 4.25 -24.15
C ARG A 147 -11.41 3.82 -22.70
N GLU A 148 -10.66 4.37 -21.75
CA GLU A 148 -10.99 4.21 -20.33
C GLU A 148 -12.37 4.82 -20.02
N LYS A 149 -13.25 4.01 -19.42
CA LYS A 149 -14.64 4.38 -19.08
C LYS A 149 -14.89 4.43 -17.57
N PHE A 150 -13.89 4.07 -16.76
CA PHE A 150 -13.98 4.05 -15.30
C PHE A 150 -15.11 3.15 -14.78
N THR A 151 -15.37 2.03 -15.48
CA THR A 151 -16.41 1.06 -15.10
C THR A 151 -15.85 -0.16 -14.36
N LEU A 152 -14.52 -0.33 -14.37
CA LEU A 152 -13.82 -1.44 -13.74
C LEU A 152 -13.06 -0.97 -12.50
N GLU A 153 -12.74 -1.92 -11.64
CA GLU A 153 -12.00 -1.67 -10.41
C GLU A 153 -10.52 -1.28 -10.64
N LYS A 154 -10.00 -1.59 -11.83
CA LYS A 154 -8.61 -1.34 -12.22
C LYS A 154 -8.53 -0.59 -13.55
N PRO A 155 -7.47 0.20 -13.76
CA PRO A 155 -7.27 0.88 -15.04
C PRO A 155 -7.21 -0.10 -16.21
N LEU A 156 -7.80 0.29 -17.33
CA LEU A 156 -7.79 -0.42 -18.60
C LEU A 156 -6.40 -0.27 -19.25
N ALA A 157 -5.40 -0.86 -18.61
CA ALA A 157 -4.01 -0.92 -19.05
C ALA A 157 -3.32 -2.13 -18.43
N LYS A 158 -2.24 -2.60 -19.05
CA LYS A 158 -1.41 -3.64 -18.43
C LYS A 158 -0.76 -3.09 -17.15
N ARG A 159 -0.77 -3.86 -16.06
CA ARG A 159 -0.24 -3.46 -14.73
C ARG A 159 1.19 -2.91 -14.76
N GLN A 160 2.04 -3.40 -15.67
CA GLN A 160 3.40 -2.90 -15.87
C GLN A 160 3.47 -1.40 -16.26
N HIS A 161 2.40 -0.85 -16.81
CA HIS A 161 2.29 0.56 -17.20
C HIS A 161 1.70 1.44 -16.11
N TYR A 162 1.12 0.88 -15.04
CA TYR A 162 0.47 1.67 -13.98
C TYR A 162 1.42 2.67 -13.34
N LYS A 163 2.70 2.31 -13.17
CA LYS A 163 3.75 3.19 -12.64
C LYS A 163 3.92 4.50 -13.42
N LYS A 164 3.39 4.60 -14.64
CA LYS A 164 3.45 5.81 -15.46
C LYS A 164 2.35 6.80 -15.08
N PHE A 165 1.17 6.33 -14.68
CA PHE A 165 -0.03 7.18 -14.61
C PHE A 165 -0.86 7.03 -13.33
N VAL A 166 -0.61 6.04 -12.46
CA VAL A 166 -1.31 5.89 -11.18
C VAL A 166 -0.33 5.58 -10.05
N GLY A 167 -0.52 6.20 -8.89
CA GLY A 167 0.27 5.95 -7.69
C GLY A 167 -0.23 4.70 -6.97
N VAL A 168 -1.51 4.65 -6.62
CA VAL A 168 -2.13 3.53 -5.93
C VAL A 168 -3.49 3.20 -6.52
N VAL A 169 -3.79 1.91 -6.66
CA VAL A 169 -5.13 1.40 -6.97
C VAL A 169 -5.55 0.56 -5.76
N ALA A 170 -6.75 0.80 -5.24
CA ALA A 170 -7.33 -0.01 -4.18
C ALA A 170 -8.84 -0.10 -4.36
N SER A 171 -9.40 -1.27 -4.14
CA SER A 171 -10.85 -1.50 -4.18
C SER A 171 -11.33 -2.23 -2.94
N GLY A 172 -12.59 -2.01 -2.59
CA GLY A 172 -13.25 -2.66 -1.47
C GLY A 172 -14.77 -2.61 -1.60
N TRP A 173 -15.45 -3.32 -0.71
CA TRP A 173 -16.92 -3.34 -0.65
C TRP A 173 -17.41 -2.46 0.50
N LEU A 174 -18.33 -1.55 0.20
CA LEU A 174 -19.08 -0.77 1.18
C LEU A 174 -20.43 -1.46 1.42
N GLU A 175 -20.58 -2.07 2.59
CA GLU A 175 -21.84 -2.62 3.09
C GLU A 175 -22.71 -1.47 3.63
N ARG A 176 -24.00 -1.41 3.27
CA ARG A 176 -24.89 -0.28 3.64
C ARG A 176 -26.16 -0.68 4.38
N LYS A 177 -26.51 -1.96 4.44
CA LYS A 177 -27.77 -2.47 5.02
C LYS A 177 -27.75 -2.44 6.55
N ASP A 178 -26.78 -3.13 7.15
CA ASP A 178 -26.84 -3.44 8.58
C ASP A 178 -25.93 -2.52 9.39
N GLY A 179 -24.65 -2.44 9.00
CA GLY A 179 -23.62 -1.84 9.83
C GLY A 179 -22.90 -0.65 9.21
N LYS A 180 -23.14 -0.37 7.92
CA LYS A 180 -22.54 0.76 7.18
C LYS A 180 -21.02 0.76 7.35
N TYR A 181 -20.32 -0.12 6.63
CA TYR A 181 -18.88 -0.27 6.78
C TYR A 181 -18.17 -0.74 5.51
N ILE A 182 -16.87 -0.43 5.42
CA ILE A 182 -16.02 -1.10 4.43
C ILE A 182 -15.74 -2.51 4.94
N GLN A 183 -16.05 -3.52 4.14
CA GLN A 183 -15.89 -4.91 4.52
C GLN A 183 -14.42 -5.28 4.80
N GLY A 184 -14.26 -6.24 5.71
CA GLY A 184 -12.98 -6.76 6.17
C GLY A 184 -12.27 -5.86 7.17
N GLU A 185 -11.17 -6.38 7.67
CA GLU A 185 -10.32 -5.76 8.68
C GLU A 185 -8.87 -5.76 8.19
N LYS A 186 -8.11 -4.70 8.51
CA LYS A 186 -6.73 -4.53 8.06
C LYS A 186 -6.66 -4.63 6.51
N ASN A 187 -5.93 -5.63 5.99
CA ASN A 187 -5.80 -5.89 4.56
C ASN A 187 -6.90 -6.81 3.99
N ARG A 188 -7.71 -7.45 4.83
CA ARG A 188 -8.73 -8.39 4.36
C ARG A 188 -9.81 -7.62 3.59
N ALA A 189 -10.31 -8.23 2.51
CA ALA A 189 -11.38 -7.71 1.66
C ALA A 189 -11.04 -6.40 0.91
N ILE A 190 -9.77 -5.99 0.91
CA ILE A 190 -9.25 -5.00 -0.02
C ILE A 190 -8.65 -5.77 -1.21
N PHE A 191 -9.06 -5.43 -2.42
CA PHE A 191 -8.68 -6.16 -3.63
C PHE A 191 -8.26 -5.23 -4.77
N GLU A 192 -7.71 -5.84 -5.82
CA GLU A 192 -7.13 -5.16 -6.99
C GLU A 192 -6.09 -4.09 -6.61
N VAL A 193 -5.31 -4.40 -5.57
CA VAL A 193 -4.31 -3.49 -5.04
C VAL A 193 -3.12 -3.38 -6.00
N TYR A 194 -2.76 -2.14 -6.34
CA TYR A 194 -1.48 -1.80 -6.96
C TYR A 194 -0.88 -0.62 -6.20
N THR A 195 0.45 -0.65 -6.01
CA THR A 195 1.16 0.43 -5.33
C THR A 195 2.47 0.70 -6.06
N ARG A 196 2.62 1.94 -6.54
CA ARG A 196 3.90 2.45 -7.06
C ARG A 196 4.90 2.54 -5.91
N LYS A 197 6.17 2.22 -6.19
CA LYS A 197 7.25 2.24 -5.19
C LYS A 197 7.29 3.57 -4.44
N GLY A 198 7.31 3.53 -3.11
CA GLY A 198 7.36 4.70 -2.23
C GLY A 198 6.00 5.28 -1.84
N GLU A 199 4.91 4.93 -2.54
CA GLU A 199 3.60 5.54 -2.28
C GLU A 199 2.92 5.00 -1.03
N LYS A 200 3.24 3.77 -0.62
CA LYS A 200 2.69 3.19 0.62
C LYS A 200 3.15 4.00 1.83
N GLU A 201 4.44 4.31 1.88
CA GLU A 201 5.07 5.06 2.97
C GLU A 201 4.55 6.50 3.03
N VAL A 202 4.16 7.07 1.88
CA VAL A 202 3.49 8.38 1.84
C VAL A 202 2.09 8.29 2.46
N LEU A 203 1.29 7.29 2.08
CA LEU A 203 -0.04 7.06 2.65
C LEU A 203 -0.02 6.74 4.15
N GLU A 204 1.02 6.04 4.62
CA GLU A 204 1.21 5.76 6.05
C GLU A 204 1.42 7.05 6.87
N ARG A 205 2.00 8.10 6.28
CA ARG A 205 2.24 9.40 6.95
C ARG A 205 1.06 10.36 6.90
N ILE A 206 0.12 10.15 5.98
CA ILE A 206 -1.09 10.98 5.89
C ILE A 206 -1.98 10.70 7.11
N PRO A 207 -2.57 11.70 7.78
CA PRO A 207 -3.50 11.46 8.88
C PRO A 207 -4.71 10.62 8.47
N ASP A 208 -5.24 9.81 9.39
CA ASP A 208 -6.41 8.98 9.10
C ASP A 208 -7.65 9.86 8.93
N PRO A 209 -8.38 9.75 7.80
CA PRO A 209 -9.61 10.50 7.59
C PRO A 209 -10.71 9.98 8.52
N MET A 210 -11.51 10.89 9.06
CA MET A 210 -12.71 10.53 9.81
C MET A 210 -13.78 10.02 8.84
N PRO A 211 -14.29 8.78 8.99
CA PRO A 211 -15.39 8.27 8.17
C PRO A 211 -16.69 9.07 8.37
N ASN A 212 -17.38 9.40 7.27
CA ASN A 212 -18.64 10.15 7.31
C ASN A 212 -19.85 9.22 7.45
N GLY A 213 -20.18 8.82 8.68
CA GLY A 213 -21.39 8.04 8.98
C GLY A 213 -21.31 6.53 8.72
N PHE A 214 -20.11 6.01 8.44
CA PHE A 214 -19.83 4.58 8.27
C PHE A 214 -18.59 4.17 9.08
N LYS A 215 -18.32 2.87 9.24
CA LYS A 215 -17.11 2.36 9.89
C LYS A 215 -16.05 1.99 8.86
N PRO A 216 -14.76 2.21 9.16
CA PRO A 216 -13.69 1.90 8.23
C PRO A 216 -13.48 0.39 8.08
N GLU A 217 -13.94 -0.42 9.03
CA GLU A 217 -13.81 -1.88 9.04
C GLU A 217 -15.12 -2.53 9.50
N GLY A 218 -15.33 -3.78 9.07
CA GLY A 218 -16.47 -4.58 9.50
C GLY A 218 -16.42 -6.00 8.96
N LYS A 219 -17.45 -6.78 9.28
CA LYS A 219 -17.52 -8.20 8.93
C LYS A 219 -17.45 -8.38 7.41
N PHE A 220 -16.58 -9.26 6.95
CA PHE A 220 -16.56 -9.67 5.54
C PHE A 220 -17.73 -10.62 5.25
N ARG A 221 -18.49 -10.35 4.19
CA ARG A 221 -19.61 -11.17 3.70
C ARG A 221 -19.23 -11.81 2.37
N PHE A 222 -19.68 -13.05 2.17
CA PHE A 222 -19.46 -13.83 0.94
C PHE A 222 -20.76 -13.91 0.15
#